data_AF-A0A2E5DAF6-F1
#
_entry.id   AF-A0A2E5DAF6-F1
#
_cell.length_a   1.000
_cell.length_b   1.000
_cell.length_c   1.000
_cell.angle_alpha   90.00
_cell.angle_beta   90.00
_cell.angle_gamma   90.00
#
_symmetry.space_group_name_H-M   'P 1'
#
loop_
_entity.id
_entity.type
_entity.pdbx_description
1 polymer ?
#
loop_
_entity_poly.entity_id
_entity_poly.type
_entity_poly.pdbx_seq_one_letter_code
_entity_poly.pdbx_strand_id
1 'polypeptide(L)'
;MAALDWLETASDRLNSDSAYRDLGNADVDIAFRAGKVIRRVRFEAFSVGDVETINEAALRDVELVIDMPARDWTNYLKRRGKGDGPSLSGLDMERGIVSARSPIERLKFDRFQRSIQALVDAGARVVAS
;
A
#
# COMPACT_ATOMS: atom_id res chain seq x y z
N MET A 1 -15.73 -2.76 7.88
CA MET A 1 -14.46 -3.10 7.23
C MET A 1 -13.35 -2.73 8.19
N ALA A 2 -12.52 -3.68 8.62
CA ALA A 2 -11.33 -3.34 9.40
C ALA A 2 -10.35 -2.55 8.52
N ALA A 3 -9.42 -1.84 9.14
CA ALA A 3 -8.66 -0.76 8.50
C ALA A 3 -7.88 -1.17 7.23
N LEU A 4 -7.52 -2.45 7.11
CA LEU A 4 -6.69 -2.99 6.03
C LEU A 4 -7.32 -4.18 5.29
N ASP A 5 -8.59 -4.52 5.55
CA ASP A 5 -9.28 -5.67 4.89
C ASP A 5 -9.45 -5.46 3.38
N TRP A 6 -9.36 -4.21 2.93
CA TRP A 6 -9.45 -3.86 1.52
C TRP A 6 -8.27 -4.38 0.68
N LEU A 7 -7.13 -4.73 1.30
CA LEU A 7 -5.91 -5.10 0.59
C LEU A 7 -6.09 -6.34 -0.28
N GLU A 8 -6.72 -7.40 0.24
CA GLU A 8 -6.93 -8.65 -0.53
C GLU A 8 -7.81 -8.38 -1.77
N THR A 9 -8.98 -7.76 -1.56
CA THR A 9 -9.89 -7.43 -2.66
C THR A 9 -9.28 -6.43 -3.65
N ALA A 10 -8.46 -5.49 -3.17
CA ALA A 10 -7.76 -4.54 -4.03
C ALA A 10 -6.70 -5.24 -4.88
N SER A 11 -5.93 -6.15 -4.29
CA SER A 11 -4.94 -6.98 -5.00
C SER A 11 -5.60 -7.83 -6.08
N ASP A 12 -6.71 -8.50 -5.78
CA ASP A 12 -7.44 -9.31 -6.77
C ASP A 12 -7.93 -8.49 -7.96
N ARG A 13 -8.50 -7.30 -7.67
CA ARG A 13 -8.96 -6.35 -8.70
C ARG A 13 -7.78 -5.85 -9.53
N LEU A 14 -6.67 -5.50 -8.89
CA LEU A 14 -5.49 -4.95 -9.55
C LEU A 14 -4.80 -5.99 -10.44
N ASN A 15 -4.67 -7.23 -9.96
CA ASN A 15 -4.08 -8.34 -10.72
C ASN A 15 -4.92 -8.73 -11.95
N SER A 16 -6.22 -8.45 -11.91
CA SER A 16 -7.15 -8.66 -13.02
C SER A 16 -7.18 -7.48 -14.01
N ASP A 17 -6.58 -6.34 -13.67
CA ASP A 17 -6.50 -5.15 -14.52
C ASP A 17 -5.29 -5.24 -15.46
N SER A 18 -5.52 -5.35 -16.76
CA SER A 18 -4.43 -5.40 -17.74
C SER A 18 -3.60 -4.11 -17.74
N ALA A 19 -4.21 -2.95 -17.46
CA ALA A 19 -3.51 -1.67 -17.43
C ALA A 19 -2.50 -1.57 -16.29
N TYR A 20 -2.65 -2.38 -15.24
CA TYR A 20 -1.67 -2.45 -14.16
C TYR A 20 -0.33 -3.00 -14.66
N ARG A 21 -0.34 -3.98 -15.56
CA ARG A 21 0.89 -4.59 -16.11
C ARG A 21 1.71 -3.59 -16.93
N ASP A 22 1.04 -2.61 -17.54
CA ASP A 22 1.67 -1.54 -18.32
C ASP A 22 2.44 -0.54 -17.43
N LEU A 23 2.24 -0.55 -16.11
CA LEU A 23 3.03 0.24 -15.16
C LEU A 23 4.46 -0.28 -15.00
N GLY A 24 4.75 -1.47 -15.52
CA GLY A 24 6.06 -2.12 -15.42
C GLY A 24 6.16 -3.03 -14.20
N ASN A 25 7.37 -3.54 -13.96
CA ASN A 25 7.61 -4.44 -12.84
C ASN A 25 7.73 -3.69 -11.51
N ALA A 26 7.23 -4.29 -10.44
CA ALA A 26 7.43 -3.86 -9.07
C ALA A 26 7.89 -5.05 -8.22
N ASP A 27 9.07 -4.88 -7.59
CA ASP A 27 9.68 -5.89 -6.73
C ASP A 27 10.02 -5.24 -5.38
N VAL A 28 9.01 -5.25 -4.49
CA VAL A 28 9.08 -4.60 -3.18
C VAL A 28 8.19 -5.28 -2.16
N ASP A 29 8.71 -5.37 -0.93
CA ASP A 29 8.01 -5.96 0.22
C ASP A 29 7.61 -4.88 1.24
N ILE A 30 6.30 -4.69 1.42
CA ILE A 30 5.74 -3.54 2.15
C ILE A 30 4.81 -4.02 3.27
N ALA A 31 5.01 -3.52 4.47
CA ALA A 31 4.01 -3.61 5.53
C ALA A 31 3.08 -2.39 5.53
N PHE A 32 1.79 -2.62 5.47
CA PHE A 32 0.75 -1.64 5.79
C PHE A 32 0.37 -1.80 7.26
N ARG A 33 0.50 -0.74 8.05
CA ARG A 33 0.18 -0.76 9.48
C ARG A 33 -0.99 0.17 9.80
N ALA A 34 -1.91 -0.35 10.60
CA ALA A 34 -3.06 0.35 11.16
C ALA A 34 -3.22 0.01 12.65
N GLY A 35 -2.46 0.71 13.50
CA GLY A 35 -2.37 0.37 14.93
C GLY A 35 -1.78 -1.03 15.12
N LYS A 36 -2.54 -1.95 15.71
CA LYS A 36 -2.10 -3.35 15.94
C LYS A 36 -2.27 -4.27 14.74
N VAL A 37 -3.00 -3.84 13.71
CA VAL A 37 -3.20 -4.63 12.49
C VAL A 37 -2.07 -4.32 11.52
N ILE A 38 -1.33 -5.35 11.11
CA ILE A 38 -0.22 -5.23 10.16
C ILE A 38 -0.46 -6.24 9.05
N ARG A 39 -0.51 -5.73 7.81
CA ARG A 39 -0.64 -6.55 6.61
C ARG A 39 0.62 -6.38 5.77
N ARG A 40 1.29 -7.48 5.46
CA ARG A 40 2.40 -7.49 4.51
C ARG A 40 1.84 -7.66 3.11
N VAL A 41 2.37 -6.90 2.17
CA VAL A 41 2.04 -6.97 0.75
C VAL A 41 3.34 -7.13 -0.01
N ARG A 42 3.45 -8.21 -0.77
CA ARG A 42 4.61 -8.42 -1.64
C ARG A 42 4.22 -8.17 -3.09
N PHE A 43 4.90 -7.20 -3.70
CA PHE A 43 4.85 -6.98 -5.14
C PHE A 43 5.92 -7.85 -5.78
N GLU A 44 5.52 -8.64 -6.79
CA GLU A 44 6.42 -9.51 -7.54
C GLU A 44 6.12 -9.37 -9.03
N ALA A 45 7.14 -8.97 -9.80
CA ALA A 45 7.04 -8.71 -11.23
C ALA A 45 5.85 -7.79 -11.59
N PHE A 46 4.81 -8.31 -12.26
CA PHE A 46 3.67 -7.53 -12.76
C PHE A 46 2.40 -7.72 -11.91
N SER A 47 2.53 -8.16 -10.67
CA SER A 47 1.41 -8.53 -9.80
C SER A 47 1.65 -8.21 -8.33
N VAL A 48 0.58 -8.20 -7.55
CA VAL A 48 0.65 -8.37 -6.10
C VAL A 48 0.63 -9.87 -5.81
N GLY A 49 1.77 -10.39 -5.32
CA GLY A 49 1.99 -11.82 -5.14
C GLY A 49 1.32 -12.39 -3.89
N ASP A 50 1.42 -11.68 -2.76
CA ASP A 50 0.82 -12.13 -1.50
C ASP A 50 0.37 -10.96 -0.62
N VAL A 51 -0.69 -11.21 0.17
CA VAL A 51 -1.19 -10.30 1.21
C VAL A 51 -1.44 -11.09 2.50
N GLU A 52 -0.48 -11.11 3.42
CA GLU A 52 -0.59 -11.85 4.68
C GLU A 52 -0.74 -10.93 5.90
N THR A 53 -1.28 -11.45 7.00
CA THR A 53 -1.26 -10.76 8.29
C THR A 53 0.02 -11.13 9.03
N ILE A 54 0.76 -10.13 9.50
CA ILE A 54 2.02 -10.31 10.22
C ILE A 54 1.96 -9.66 11.60
N ASN A 55 2.96 -9.92 12.43
CA ASN A 55 3.15 -9.28 13.73
C ASN A 55 4.28 -8.24 13.68
N GLU A 56 4.47 -7.49 14.77
CA GLU A 56 5.50 -6.45 14.86
C GLU A 56 6.93 -7.00 14.69
N ALA A 57 7.21 -8.23 15.13
CA ALA A 57 8.54 -8.82 15.00
C ALA A 57 8.94 -9.02 13.53
N ALA A 58 7.98 -9.33 12.67
CA ALA A 58 8.19 -9.48 11.22
C ALA A 58 8.37 -8.14 10.48
N LEU A 59 8.05 -7.00 11.09
CA LEU A 59 8.32 -5.68 10.48
C LEU A 59 9.80 -5.46 10.19
N ARG A 60 10.68 -6.12 10.94
CA ARG A 60 12.12 -6.04 10.69
C ARG A 60 12.51 -6.62 9.35
N ASP A 61 11.69 -7.50 8.75
CA ASP A 61 11.99 -8.30 7.56
C ASP A 61 11.38 -7.70 6.27
N VAL A 62 10.57 -6.66 6.37
CA VAL A 62 10.04 -5.91 5.22
C VAL A 62 10.97 -4.75 4.84
N GLU A 63 10.87 -4.30 3.60
CA GLU A 63 11.70 -3.22 3.07
C GLU A 63 11.14 -1.84 3.44
N LEU A 64 9.81 -1.74 3.44
CA LEU A 64 9.06 -0.52 3.72
C LEU A 64 7.92 -0.78 4.70
N VAL A 65 7.61 0.22 5.52
CA VAL A 65 6.40 0.25 6.34
C VAL A 65 5.65 1.55 6.06
N ILE A 66 4.40 1.43 5.62
CA ILE A 66 3.45 2.55 5.51
C ILE A 66 2.55 2.50 6.74
N ASP A 67 2.69 3.50 7.61
CA ASP A 67 2.03 3.52 8.91
C ASP A 67 1.07 4.70 9.05
N MET A 68 -0.19 4.39 9.33
CA MET A 68 -1.20 5.38 9.68
C MET A 68 -2.20 4.80 10.68
N PRO A 69 -2.81 5.62 11.55
CA PRO A 69 -3.95 5.19 12.35
C PRO A 69 -5.08 4.60 11.48
N ALA A 70 -5.82 3.64 12.02
CA ALA A 70 -6.96 3.00 11.33
C ALA A 70 -8.00 4.01 10.78
N ARG A 71 -8.28 5.05 11.57
CA ARG A 71 -9.17 6.16 11.18
C ARG A 71 -8.61 6.93 9.98
N ASP A 72 -7.30 7.15 9.95
CA ASP A 72 -6.62 7.91 8.91
C ASP A 72 -6.60 7.13 7.59
N TRP A 73 -6.33 5.82 7.63
CA TRP A 73 -6.50 4.94 6.47
C TRP A 73 -7.90 5.04 5.88
N THR A 74 -8.93 4.91 6.73
CA THR A 74 -10.33 4.96 6.29
C THR A 74 -10.67 6.32 5.66
N ASN A 75 -10.27 7.42 6.29
CA ASN A 75 -10.51 8.77 5.79
C ASN A 75 -9.75 9.00 4.47
N TYR A 76 -8.49 8.58 4.42
CA TYR A 76 -7.63 8.70 3.24
C TYR A 76 -8.23 7.97 2.03
N LEU A 77 -8.62 6.71 2.19
CA LEU A 77 -9.22 5.91 1.12
C LEU A 77 -10.56 6.48 0.64
N LYS A 78 -11.42 6.95 1.56
CA LYS A 78 -12.67 7.63 1.19
C LYS A 78 -12.44 8.89 0.35
N ARG A 79 -11.41 9.66 0.70
CA ARG A 79 -10.99 10.87 -0.03
C ARG A 79 -10.42 10.54 -1.41
N ARG A 80 -9.55 9.53 -1.49
CA ARG A 80 -9.05 9.00 -2.78
C ARG A 80 -10.18 8.52 -3.69
N GLY A 81 -11.17 7.82 -3.15
CA GLY A 81 -12.33 7.32 -3.90
C GLY A 81 -13.18 8.43 -4.51
N LYS A 82 -13.18 9.64 -3.92
CA LYS A 82 -13.85 10.84 -4.44
C LYS A 82 -12.99 11.66 -5.41
N GLY A 83 -11.72 11.30 -5.59
CA GLY A 83 -10.75 12.07 -6.38
C GLY A 83 -10.17 13.29 -5.67
N ASP A 84 -10.38 13.45 -4.35
CA ASP A 84 -9.93 14.61 -3.55
C ASP A 84 -8.75 14.31 -2.61
N GLY A 85 -8.31 13.05 -2.54
CA GLY A 85 -7.22 12.60 -1.67
C GLY A 85 -5.83 12.79 -2.30
N PRO A 86 -4.79 13.14 -1.53
CA PRO A 86 -3.42 13.26 -2.04
C PRO A 86 -2.85 11.91 -2.52
N SER A 87 -1.82 11.90 -3.36
CA SER A 87 -1.07 10.66 -3.59
C SER A 87 -0.39 10.18 -2.30
N LEU A 88 -0.02 8.91 -2.23
CA LEU A 88 0.67 8.35 -1.07
C LEU A 88 2.01 9.06 -0.82
N SER A 89 2.74 9.41 -1.89
CA SER A 89 3.98 10.19 -1.80
C SER A 89 3.74 11.62 -1.33
N GLY A 90 2.65 12.26 -1.75
CA GLY A 90 2.27 13.58 -1.23
C GLY A 90 1.94 13.52 0.26
N LEU A 91 1.20 12.48 0.68
CA LEU A 91 0.88 12.26 2.08
C LEU A 91 2.13 11.98 2.93
N ASP A 92 3.09 11.23 2.38
CA ASP A 92 4.37 10.98 3.02
C ASP A 92 5.24 12.23 3.15
N MET A 93 5.28 13.08 2.12
CA MET A 93 6.00 14.34 2.17
C MET A 93 5.49 15.27 3.28
N GLU A 94 4.18 15.27 3.53
CA GLU A 94 3.56 16.10 4.57
C GLU A 94 3.67 15.51 5.97
N ARG A 95 3.56 14.18 6.10
CA ARG A 95 3.31 13.52 7.39
C ARG A 95 4.36 12.49 7.80
N GLY A 96 5.26 12.08 6.90
CA GLY A 96 6.26 11.04 7.14
C GLY A 96 5.63 9.70 7.51
N ILE A 97 4.79 9.15 6.64
CA ILE A 97 4.07 7.89 6.87
C ILE A 97 4.87 6.66 6.43
N VAL A 98 5.95 6.84 5.66
CA VAL A 98 6.79 5.77 5.15
C VAL A 98 8.09 5.72 5.94
N SER A 99 8.33 4.58 6.56
CA SER A 99 9.63 4.21 7.12
C SER A 99 10.25 3.07 6.32
N ALA A 100 11.57 2.99 6.32
CA ALA A 100 12.33 1.96 5.62
C ALA A 100 13.46 1.46 6.51
N ARG A 101 13.89 0.22 6.34
CA ARG A 101 15.04 -0.34 7.08
C ARG A 101 16.35 0.34 6.68
N SER A 102 16.46 0.80 5.43
CA SER A 102 17.66 1.44 4.91
C SER A 102 17.34 2.56 3.90
N PRO A 103 18.27 3.49 3.66
CA PRO A 103 18.09 4.51 2.62
C PRO A 103 17.86 3.93 1.21
N ILE A 104 18.47 2.79 0.90
CA ILE A 104 18.29 2.10 -0.38
C ILE A 104 16.88 1.56 -0.52
N GLU A 105 16.34 0.94 0.52
CA GLU A 105 14.95 0.48 0.51
C GLU A 105 13.97 1.65 0.44
N ARG A 106 14.29 2.79 1.08
CA ARG A 106 13.45 4.00 0.99
C ARG A 106 13.29 4.48 -0.45
N LEU A 107 14.29 4.32 -1.31
CA LEU A 107 14.19 4.65 -2.75
C LEU A 107 13.23 3.74 -3.51
N LYS A 108 12.95 2.52 -3.02
CA LYS A 108 11.96 1.63 -3.65
C LYS A 108 10.55 2.22 -3.58
N PHE A 109 10.24 3.01 -2.56
CA PHE A 109 8.96 3.69 -2.47
C PHE A 109 8.75 4.64 -3.66
N ASP A 110 9.77 5.40 -4.02
CA ASP A 110 9.73 6.33 -5.14
C ASP A 110 9.81 5.60 -6.49
N ARG A 111 10.67 4.57 -6.58
CA ARG A 111 10.84 3.75 -7.79
C ARG A 111 9.54 3.05 -8.19
N PHE A 112 8.84 2.45 -7.23
CA PHE A 112 7.62 1.66 -7.47
C PHE A 112 6.33 2.42 -7.10
N GLN A 113 6.43 3.75 -6.98
CA GLN A 113 5.34 4.62 -6.54
C GLN A 113 4.04 4.37 -7.31
N ARG A 114 4.11 4.19 -8.64
CA ARG A 114 2.92 3.98 -9.47
C ARG A 114 2.20 2.67 -9.13
N SER A 115 2.95 1.59 -8.94
CA SER A 115 2.38 0.28 -8.60
C SER A 115 1.79 0.27 -7.19
N ILE A 116 2.51 0.87 -6.23
CA ILE A 116 2.04 1.03 -4.84
C ILE A 116 0.77 1.89 -4.81
N GLN A 117 0.76 3.01 -5.55
CA GLN A 117 -0.39 3.89 -5.65
C GLN A 117 -1.59 3.20 -6.30
N ALA A 118 -1.37 2.38 -7.33
CA ALA A 118 -2.45 1.66 -8.01
C ALA A 118 -3.18 0.69 -7.07
N LEU A 119 -2.45 -0.02 -6.19
CA LEU A 119 -3.05 -0.86 -5.16
C LEU A 119 -3.93 -0.04 -4.20
N VAL A 120 -3.42 1.10 -3.74
CA VAL A 120 -4.13 1.99 -2.82
C VAL A 120 -5.38 2.59 -3.47
N ASP A 121 -5.29 2.95 -4.76
CA ASP A 121 -6.42 3.47 -5.52
C ASP A 121 -7.48 2.38 -5.79
N ALA A 122 -7.05 1.13 -6.03
CA ALA A 122 -7.96 -0.02 -6.05
C ALA A 122 -8.64 -0.22 -4.68
N GLY A 123 -7.89 -0.08 -3.59
CA GLY A 123 -8.42 -0.07 -2.21
C GLY A 123 -9.46 1.02 -1.96
N ALA A 124 -9.23 2.22 -2.48
CA ALA A 124 -10.18 3.32 -2.39
C ALA A 124 -11.51 2.99 -3.08
N ARG A 125 -11.47 2.28 -4.22
CA ARG A 125 -12.67 1.80 -4.92
C ARG A 125 -13.38 0.66 -4.17
N VAL A 126 -12.67 -0.13 -3.36
CA VAL A 126 -13.26 -1.16 -2.49
C VAL A 126 -13.97 -0.51 -1.28
N VAL A 127 -13.38 0.53 -0.69
CA VAL A 127 -13.95 1.22 0.48
C VAL A 127 -15.12 2.14 0.10
N ALA A 128 -15.15 2.63 -1.14
CA ALA A 128 -16.22 3.50 -1.65
C ALA A 128 -17.46 2.74 -2.16
N SER A 129 -17.34 1.44 -2.45
CA SER A 129 -18.46 0.57 -2.82
C SER A 129 -19.23 0.09 -1.61
#